data_AF-A0A2G2G0X5-F1
#
_entry.id   AF-A0A2G2G0X5-F1
#
_cell.length_a   1.000
_cell.length_b   1.000
_cell.length_c   1.000
_cell.angle_alpha   90.00
_cell.angle_beta   90.00
_cell.angle_gamma   90.00
#
_symmetry.space_group_name_H-M   'P 1'
#
loop_
_entity.id
_entity.type
_entity.pdbx_description
1 polymer ?
#
loop_
_entity_poly.entity_id
_entity_poly.type
_entity_poly.pdbx_seq_one_letter_code
_entity_poly.pdbx_strand_id
1 'polypeptide(L)'
;MSDLLDEIEAEQSLPARYFGLSWKRLSLFSLIVIFSGIYIGIILFGENSLQVLLNLEEYQNFLAEEVSSLKVENASLQKELFELNELDPDNN
;
A
#
# COMPACT_ATOMS: atom_id res chain seq x y z
N MET A 1 7.89 47.12 -37.60
CA MET A 1 6.63 46.68 -36.97
C MET A 1 6.75 45.24 -36.49
N SER A 2 7.24 44.32 -37.31
CA SER A 2 7.59 42.93 -36.90
C SER A 2 8.63 42.89 -35.78
N ASP A 3 9.72 43.65 -35.92
CA ASP A 3 10.83 43.61 -34.95
C ASP A 3 10.44 44.11 -33.56
N LEU A 4 9.49 45.06 -33.48
CA LEU A 4 8.95 45.55 -32.19
C LEU A 4 8.01 44.53 -31.54
N LEU A 5 7.38 43.66 -32.32
CA LEU A 5 6.52 42.61 -31.79
C LEU A 5 7.37 41.45 -31.25
N ASP A 6 8.44 41.08 -31.95
CA ASP A 6 9.39 40.07 -31.49
C ASP A 6 10.14 40.48 -30.21
N GLU A 7 10.47 41.77 -30.06
CA GLU A 7 11.14 42.29 -28.86
C GLU A 7 10.21 42.29 -27.62
N ILE A 8 8.91 42.55 -27.82
CA ILE A 8 7.89 42.44 -26.74
C ILE A 8 7.57 40.97 -26.43
N GLU A 9 7.59 40.08 -27.43
CA GLU A 9 7.36 38.64 -27.23
C GLU A 9 8.52 37.97 -26.46
N ALA A 10 9.76 38.42 -26.65
CA ALA A 10 10.92 37.91 -25.91
C ALA A 10 10.91 38.27 -24.42
N GLU A 11 10.23 39.36 -24.03
CA GLU A 11 10.17 39.84 -22.65
C GLU A 11 9.08 39.12 -21.82
N GLN A 12 8.07 38.54 -22.47
CA GLN A 12 6.97 37.85 -21.81
C GLN A 12 7.16 36.33 -21.79
N SER A 13 7.61 35.81 -20.65
CA SER A 13 7.70 34.36 -20.39
C SER A 13 6.36 33.66 -20.72
N LEU A 14 6.38 32.68 -21.62
CA LEU A 14 5.25 31.83 -22.06
C LEU A 14 4.15 31.50 -21.00
N PRO A 15 4.47 31.12 -19.75
CA PRO A 15 3.48 30.85 -18.70
C PRO A 15 2.63 32.08 -18.28
N ALA A 16 3.19 33.29 -18.37
CA ALA A 16 2.47 34.53 -18.06
C ALA A 16 1.36 34.82 -19.07
N ARG A 17 1.51 34.38 -20.32
CA ARG A 17 0.52 34.56 -21.39
C ARG A 17 -0.67 33.60 -21.26
N TYR A 18 -0.43 32.35 -20.86
CA TYR A 18 -1.50 31.34 -20.72
C TYR A 18 -2.24 31.42 -19.39
N PHE A 19 -1.53 31.72 -18.29
CA PHE A 19 -2.09 31.68 -16.94
C PHE A 19 -2.15 33.06 -16.26
N GLY A 20 -1.63 34.13 -16.87
CA GLY A 20 -1.60 35.47 -16.24
C GLY A 20 -0.74 35.55 -14.97
N LEU A 21 0.02 34.50 -14.66
CA LEU A 21 0.79 34.37 -13.42
C LEU A 21 2.30 34.35 -13.71
N SER A 22 3.05 35.10 -12.89
CA SER A 22 4.52 35.07 -12.90
C SER A 22 5.06 33.67 -12.58
N TRP A 23 6.12 33.25 -13.25
CA TRP A 23 6.78 31.94 -13.07
C TRP A 23 7.10 31.61 -11.62
N LYS A 24 7.47 32.63 -10.82
CA LYS A 24 7.76 32.49 -9.38
C LYS A 24 6.53 32.04 -8.59
N ARG A 25 5.33 32.54 -8.94
CA ARG A 25 4.07 32.18 -8.28
C ARG A 25 3.62 30.77 -8.67
N LEU A 26 3.78 30.40 -9.93
CA LEU A 26 3.46 29.05 -10.41
C LEU A 26 4.32 28.00 -9.71
N SER A 27 5.62 28.25 -9.58
CA SER A 27 6.53 27.37 -8.83
C SER A 27 6.12 27.23 -7.37
N LEU A 28 5.73 28.33 -6.71
CA LEU A 28 5.23 28.32 -5.33
C LEU A 28 3.95 27.47 -5.17
N PHE A 29 2.97 27.62 -6.06
CA PHE A 29 1.74 26.82 -6.02
C PHE A 29 2.00 25.34 -6.27
N SER A 30 2.86 25.02 -7.24
CA SER A 30 3.27 23.64 -7.51
C SER A 30 3.89 22.98 -6.28
N LEU A 31 4.78 23.72 -5.60
CA LEU A 31 5.44 23.26 -4.39
C LEU A 31 4.42 23.02 -3.27
N ILE A 32 3.46 23.92 -3.07
CA ILE A 32 2.35 23.74 -2.11
C ILE A 32 1.53 22.49 -2.43
N VAL A 33 1.16 22.28 -3.70
CA VAL A 33 0.37 21.11 -4.12
C VAL A 33 1.12 19.81 -3.85
N ILE A 34 2.43 19.77 -4.13
CA ILE A 34 3.28 18.60 -3.85
C ILE A 34 3.32 18.31 -2.35
N PHE A 35 3.59 19.32 -1.52
CA PHE A 35 3.63 19.15 -0.06
C PHE A 35 2.28 18.74 0.53
N SER A 36 1.18 19.33 0.04
CA SER A 36 -0.16 18.94 0.44
C SER A 36 -0.49 17.51 0.02
N GLY A 37 -0.08 17.08 -1.17
CA GLY A 37 -0.23 15.70 -1.62
C GLY A 37 0.51 14.71 -0.73
N ILE A 38 1.75 15.02 -0.35
CA ILE A 38 2.55 14.20 0.58
C ILE A 38 1.88 14.16 1.95
N TYR A 39 1.46 15.32 2.49
CA TYR A 39 0.81 15.42 3.80
C TYR A 39 -0.50 14.63 3.86
N ILE A 40 -1.35 14.79 2.84
CA ILE A 40 -2.59 14.02 2.71
C ILE A 40 -2.28 12.53 2.54
N GLY A 41 -1.25 12.18 1.77
CA GLY A 41 -0.79 10.80 1.63
C GLY A 41 -0.37 10.18 2.97
N ILE A 42 0.39 10.90 3.79
CA ILE A 42 0.78 10.46 5.14
C ILE A 42 -0.45 10.29 6.04
N ILE A 43 -1.44 11.19 5.97
CA ILE A 43 -2.67 11.08 6.76
C ILE A 43 -3.54 9.90 6.32
N LEU A 44 -3.74 9.73 5.01
CA LEU A 44 -4.61 8.69 4.47
C LEU A 44 -3.99 7.30 4.58
N PHE A 45 -2.67 7.18 4.44
CA PHE A 45 -1.96 5.90 4.46
C PHE A 45 -1.22 5.63 5.78
N GLY A 46 -1.23 6.56 6.73
CA GLY A 46 -0.79 6.38 8.12
C GLY A 46 0.61 5.80 8.27
N GLU A 47 0.82 4.94 9.29
CA GLU A 47 2.04 4.17 9.58
C GLU A 47 2.32 3.05 8.54
N ASN A 48 1.95 3.32 7.27
CA ASN A 48 2.04 2.50 6.08
C ASN A 48 0.97 1.40 6.01
N SER A 49 -0.10 1.66 5.26
CA SER A 49 -0.99 0.62 4.71
C SER A 49 -0.23 -0.57 4.10
N LEU A 50 0.93 -0.33 3.50
CA LEU A 50 1.85 -1.36 3.00
C LEU A 50 2.41 -2.22 4.15
N GLN A 51 2.81 -1.62 5.27
CA GLN A 51 3.32 -2.35 6.41
C GLN A 51 2.23 -3.19 7.09
N VAL A 52 0.99 -2.67 7.16
CA VAL A 52 -0.17 -3.44 7.61
C VAL A 52 -0.43 -4.63 6.68
N LEU A 53 -0.34 -4.42 5.36
CA LEU A 53 -0.52 -5.49 4.37
C LEU A 53 0.56 -6.57 4.51
N LEU A 54 1.82 -6.19 4.63
CA LEU A 54 2.94 -7.12 4.83
C LEU A 54 2.80 -7.91 6.14
N ASN A 55 2.40 -7.25 7.23
CA ASN A 55 2.13 -7.93 8.50
C ASN A 55 0.96 -8.91 8.39
N LEU A 56 -0.09 -8.57 7.63
CA LEU A 56 -1.22 -9.47 7.39
C LEU A 56 -0.80 -10.70 6.58
N GLU A 57 0.05 -10.52 5.58
CA GLU A 57 0.58 -11.60 4.75
C GLU A 57 1.46 -12.55 5.59
N GLU A 58 2.34 -12.00 6.43
CA GLU A 58 3.16 -12.79 7.35
C GLU A 58 2.29 -13.57 8.35
N TYR A 59 1.27 -12.93 8.92
CA TYR A 59 0.35 -13.58 9.85
C TYR A 59 -0.50 -14.67 9.16
N GLN A 60 -0.92 -14.44 7.91
CA GLN A 60 -1.64 -15.42 7.12
C GLN A 60 -0.78 -16.67 6.87
N ASN A 61 0.50 -16.48 6.52
CA ASN A 61 1.43 -17.58 6.29
C ASN A 61 1.65 -18.41 7.57
N PHE A 62 1.84 -17.73 8.70
CA PHE A 62 1.94 -18.38 10.01
C PHE A 62 0.69 -19.22 10.34
N LEU A 63 -0.52 -18.66 10.16
CA LEU A 63 -1.76 -19.41 10.39
C LEU A 63 -1.92 -20.61 9.45
N ALA A 64 -1.49 -20.49 8.19
CA ALA A 64 -1.56 -21.59 7.24
C ALA A 64 -0.66 -22.76 7.64
N GLU A 65 0.55 -22.47 8.14
CA GLU A 65 1.46 -23.47 8.68
C GLU A 65 0.89 -24.14 9.94
N GLU A 66 0.35 -23.36 10.86
CA GLU A 66 -0.27 -23.87 12.10
C GLU A 66 -1.45 -24.80 11.79
N VAL A 67 -2.32 -24.42 10.85
CA VAL A 67 -3.44 -25.27 10.40
C VAL A 67 -2.93 -26.57 9.78
N SER A 68 -1.84 -26.54 9.03
CA SER A 68 -1.24 -27.74 8.46
C SER A 68 -0.71 -28.67 9.56
N SER A 69 0.01 -28.11 10.54
CA SER A 69 0.53 -28.84 11.69
C SER A 69 -0.60 -29.50 12.50
N LEU A 70 -1.63 -28.74 12.86
CA LEU A 70 -2.79 -29.23 13.61
C LEU A 70 -3.56 -30.32 12.86
N LYS A 71 -3.65 -30.25 11.53
CA LYS A 71 -4.27 -31.32 10.74
C LYS A 71 -3.49 -32.63 10.82
N VAL A 72 -2.16 -32.56 10.80
CA VAL A 72 -1.29 -33.74 10.93
C VAL A 72 -1.42 -34.33 12.32
N GLU A 73 -1.37 -33.49 13.36
CA GLU A 73 -1.55 -33.93 14.75
C GLU A 73 -2.92 -34.57 14.95
N ASN A 74 -3.99 -33.93 14.46
CA ASN A 74 -5.35 -34.47 14.55
C ASN A 74 -5.49 -35.82 13.83
N ALA A 75 -4.88 -35.99 12.66
CA ALA A 75 -4.87 -37.28 11.97
C ALA A 75 -4.12 -38.37 12.77
N SER A 76 -3.01 -38.01 13.43
CA SER A 76 -2.26 -38.94 14.27
C SER A 76 -3.07 -39.36 15.51
N LEU A 77 -3.73 -38.41 16.17
CA LEU A 77 -4.59 -38.66 17.32
C LEU A 77 -5.81 -39.51 16.94
N GLN A 78 -6.41 -39.25 15.77
CA GLN A 78 -7.50 -40.09 15.26
C GLN A 78 -7.03 -41.54 15.05
N LYS A 79 -5.82 -41.74 14.50
CA LYS A 79 -5.26 -43.08 14.32
C LYS A 79 -5.05 -43.81 15.65
N GLU A 80 -4.44 -43.14 16.63
CA GLU A 80 -4.24 -43.70 17.97
C GLU A 80 -5.58 -44.04 18.65
N LEU A 81 -6.58 -43.18 18.49
CA LEU A 81 -7.93 -43.40 19.01
C LEU A 81 -8.61 -44.62 18.36
N PHE A 82 -8.43 -44.84 17.06
CA PHE A 82 -8.92 -46.05 16.40
C PHE A 82 -8.19 -47.31 16.88
N GLU A 83 -6.86 -47.27 17.01
CA GLU A 83 -6.07 -48.40 17.51
C GLU A 83 -6.47 -48.78 18.93
N LEU A 84 -6.69 -47.79 19.81
CA LEU A 84 -7.15 -48.04 21.17
C LEU A 84 -8.57 -48.63 21.21
N ASN A 85 -9.49 -48.10 20.39
CA ASN A 85 -10.86 -48.62 20.30
C ASN A 85 -10.92 -50.06 19.74
N GLU A 86 -10.01 -50.45 18.83
CA GLU A 86 -9.92 -51.84 18.35
C GLU A 86 -9.33 -52.80 19.38
N LEU A 87 -8.52 -52.30 20.32
CA LEU A 87 -7.90 -53.09 21.38
C LEU A 87 -8.77 -53.22 22.63
N ASP A 88 -9.91 -52.54 22.70
CA ASP A 88 -10.82 -52.58 23.85
C ASP A 88 -11.83 -53.74 23.69
N PRO A 89 -11.71 -54.84 24.47
CA PRO A 89 -12.48 -56.06 24.26
C PRO A 89 -13.97 -55.97 24.66
N ASP A 90 -14.41 -54.84 25.23
CA ASP A 90 -15.76 -54.66 25.79
C ASP A 90 -16.68 -53.73 24.96
N ASN A 91 -16.31 -53.31 23.75
CA ASN A 91 -17.16 -52.49 22.88
C ASN A 91 -18.02 -53.37 21.94
N ASN A 92 -19.10 -53.96 22.48
CA ASN A 92 -20.19 -54.63 21.76
C ASN A 92 -21.53 -53.99 22.10
#